data_AF-A0A858R6S9-F1
#
_entry.id   AF-A0A858R6S9-F1
#
_cell.length_a   1.000
_cell.length_b   1.000
_cell.length_c   1.000
_cell.angle_alpha   90.00
_cell.angle_beta   90.00
_cell.angle_gamma   90.00
#
_symmetry.space_group_name_H-M   'P 1'
#
loop_
_entity.id
_entity.type
_entity.pdbx_description
1 polymer ?
#
loop_
_entity_poly.entity_id
_entity_poly.type
_entity_poly.pdbx_seq_one_letter_code
_entity_poly.pdbx_strand_id
1 'polypeptide(L)'
;MDAQTSIPYPDISRLPDDQAQAVSRLVRLVNELRRRRPDLDRVAVSTETALDRHAAHLLAQHIERLGLPFELMLSPWDGRQFMEGKGHDGLPVTPAAPSPPVTPEAVAARARELRASLGR
;
A
#
# COMPACT_ATOMS: atom_id res chain seq x y z
N MET A 1 -26.47 0.63 2.03
CA MET A 1 -26.60 -0.79 2.44
C MET A 1 -25.36 -1.46 1.87
N ASP A 2 -24.25 -1.25 2.55
CA ASP A 2 -22.94 -1.51 1.98
C ASP A 2 -22.57 -2.94 2.35
N ALA A 3 -22.82 -3.83 1.40
CA ALA A 3 -22.46 -5.23 1.51
C ALA A 3 -20.96 -5.30 1.77
N GLN A 4 -20.61 -5.69 2.99
CA GLN A 4 -19.26 -5.96 3.43
C GLN A 4 -18.78 -7.22 2.70
N THR A 5 -18.43 -7.08 1.41
CA THR A 5 -18.11 -8.21 0.54
C THR A 5 -16.75 -8.76 0.93
N SER A 6 -16.73 -9.77 1.79
CA SER A 6 -15.52 -10.54 2.12
C SER A 6 -14.83 -11.00 0.84
N ILE A 7 -13.50 -10.94 0.81
CA ILE A 7 -12.71 -11.48 -0.31
C ILE A 7 -12.83 -13.01 -0.23
N PRO A 8 -13.30 -13.68 -1.30
CA PRO A 8 -13.31 -15.14 -1.35
C PRO A 8 -11.88 -15.69 -1.35
N TYR A 9 -11.73 -16.93 -0.89
CA TYR A 9 -10.41 -17.57 -0.92
C TYR A 9 -10.06 -17.95 -2.37
N PRO A 10 -8.83 -17.65 -2.83
CA PRO A 10 -8.37 -18.10 -4.15
C PRO A 10 -8.23 -19.63 -4.16
N ASP A 11 -8.33 -20.23 -5.35
CA ASP A 11 -8.00 -21.64 -5.52
C ASP A 11 -6.50 -21.85 -5.29
N ILE A 12 -6.17 -22.52 -4.18
CA ILE A 12 -4.82 -22.83 -3.72
C ILE A 12 -4.43 -24.29 -3.97
N SER A 13 -5.30 -25.08 -4.59
CA SER A 13 -5.13 -26.54 -4.73
C SER A 13 -3.90 -26.95 -5.55
N ARG A 14 -3.33 -26.02 -6.33
CA ARG A 14 -2.14 -26.23 -7.16
C ARG A 14 -0.87 -25.62 -6.58
N LEU A 15 -0.95 -24.99 -5.40
CA LEU A 15 0.20 -24.35 -4.75
C LEU A 15 0.89 -25.34 -3.81
N PRO A 16 2.20 -25.19 -3.59
CA PRO A 16 2.89 -25.86 -2.48
C PRO A 16 2.25 -25.50 -1.13
N ASP A 17 2.27 -26.42 -0.18
CA ASP A 17 1.59 -26.27 1.12
C ASP A 17 1.97 -24.97 1.84
N ASP A 18 3.26 -24.64 1.92
CA ASP A 18 3.73 -23.42 2.58
C ASP A 18 3.16 -22.15 1.93
N GLN A 19 3.05 -22.15 0.59
CA GLN A 19 2.51 -21.03 -0.16
C GLN A 19 0.99 -20.93 0.02
N ALA A 20 0.29 -22.07 -0.05
CA ALA A 20 -1.15 -22.15 0.19
C ALA A 20 -1.52 -21.62 1.60
N GLN A 21 -0.71 -21.97 2.61
CA GLN A 21 -0.85 -21.46 3.97
C GLN A 21 -0.59 -19.94 4.05
N ALA A 22 0.45 -19.44 3.40
CA ALA A 22 0.73 -18.00 3.38
C ALA A 22 -0.39 -17.19 2.72
N VAL A 23 -0.89 -17.64 1.57
CA VAL A 23 -2.05 -17.02 0.90
C VAL A 23 -3.27 -17.02 1.81
N SER A 24 -3.58 -18.15 2.46
CA SER A 24 -4.72 -18.26 3.37
C SER A 24 -4.61 -17.32 4.57
N ARG A 25 -3.42 -17.20 5.16
CA ARG A 25 -3.15 -16.26 6.26
C ARG A 25 -3.35 -14.81 5.82
N LEU A 26 -2.86 -14.44 4.63
CA LEU A 26 -3.03 -13.09 4.08
C LEU A 26 -4.49 -12.76 3.78
N VAL A 27 -5.24 -13.67 3.15
CA VAL A 27 -6.68 -13.49 2.90
C VAL A 27 -7.42 -13.25 4.22
N ARG A 28 -7.13 -14.06 5.24
CA ARG A 28 -7.75 -13.92 6.55
C ARG A 28 -7.45 -12.56 7.18
N LEU A 29 -6.18 -12.14 7.14
CA LEU A 29 -5.74 -10.85 7.65
C LEU A 29 -6.44 -9.68 6.95
N VAL A 30 -6.48 -9.69 5.61
CA VAL A 30 -7.14 -8.63 4.83
C VAL A 30 -8.64 -8.59 5.12
N ASN A 31 -9.32 -9.74 5.20
CA ASN A 31 -10.73 -9.78 5.57
C ASN A 31 -10.98 -9.32 7.01
N GLU A 32 -10.08 -9.59 7.95
CA GLU A 32 -10.16 -9.00 9.30
C GLU A 32 -9.98 -7.48 9.26
N LEU A 33 -9.02 -6.96 8.50
CA LEU A 33 -8.80 -5.52 8.34
C LEU A 33 -10.03 -4.83 7.75
N ARG A 34 -10.59 -5.35 6.67
CA ARG A 34 -11.79 -4.80 6.02
C ARG A 34 -13.02 -4.83 6.93
N ARG A 35 -13.13 -5.83 7.81
CA ARG A 35 -14.19 -5.86 8.83
C ARG A 35 -14.02 -4.79 9.91
N ARG A 36 -12.78 -4.54 10.34
CA ARG A 36 -12.47 -3.54 11.39
C ARG A 36 -12.45 -2.11 10.85
N ARG A 37 -12.07 -1.94 9.59
CA ARG A 37 -11.87 -0.65 8.91
C ARG A 37 -12.52 -0.71 7.52
N PRO A 38 -13.86 -0.62 7.45
CA PRO A 38 -14.59 -0.68 6.18
C PRO A 38 -14.36 0.57 5.32
N ASP A 39 -13.81 1.64 5.91
CA ASP A 39 -13.41 2.90 5.27
C ASP A 39 -12.12 2.79 4.46
N LEU A 40 -11.40 1.67 4.53
CA LEU A 40 -10.13 1.48 3.81
C LEU A 40 -10.37 0.84 2.44
N ASP A 41 -10.27 1.66 1.41
CA ASP A 41 -10.31 1.21 0.01
C ASP A 41 -8.95 0.66 -0.46
N ARG A 42 -7.85 1.00 0.22
CA ARG A 42 -6.50 0.60 -0.16
C ARG A 42 -5.69 0.14 1.04
N VAL A 43 -4.95 -0.95 0.87
CA VAL A 43 -4.03 -1.47 1.89
C VAL A 43 -2.69 -1.79 1.24
N ALA A 44 -1.62 -1.25 1.82
CA ALA A 44 -0.26 -1.62 1.46
C ALA A 44 0.24 -2.72 2.40
N VAL A 45 0.76 -3.82 1.84
CA VAL A 45 1.38 -4.91 2.62
C VAL A 45 2.87 -4.93 2.33
N SER A 46 3.67 -4.93 3.41
CA SER A 46 5.11 -5.16 3.36
C SER A 46 5.39 -6.59 3.81
N THR A 47 6.21 -7.33 3.07
CA THR A 47 6.49 -8.74 3.31
C THR A 47 7.98 -8.98 3.50
N GLU A 48 8.36 -9.67 4.57
CA GLU A 48 9.77 -9.92 4.90
C GLU A 48 10.38 -11.07 4.08
N THR A 49 9.57 -12.07 3.70
CA THR A 49 10.05 -13.27 3.01
C THR A 49 9.64 -13.28 1.53
N ALA A 50 10.42 -13.96 0.69
CA ALA A 50 10.08 -14.17 -0.73
C ALA A 50 8.77 -14.97 -0.88
N LEU A 51 8.50 -15.89 0.04
CA LEU A 51 7.28 -16.70 0.06
C LEU A 51 6.05 -15.83 0.34
N ASP A 52 6.12 -14.97 1.36
CA ASP A 52 5.03 -14.04 1.68
C ASP A 52 4.82 -13.02 0.56
N ARG A 53 5.90 -12.55 -0.08
CA ARG A 53 5.83 -11.64 -1.22
C ARG A 53 5.09 -12.27 -2.38
N HIS A 54 5.40 -13.53 -2.70
CA HIS A 54 4.72 -14.26 -3.76
C HIS A 54 3.26 -14.53 -3.41
N ALA A 55 2.96 -14.88 -2.16
CA ALA A 55 1.58 -15.04 -1.68
C ALA A 55 0.77 -13.73 -1.74
N ALA A 56 1.37 -12.61 -1.38
CA ALA A 56 0.75 -11.29 -1.46
C ALA A 56 0.48 -10.89 -2.92
N HIS A 57 1.39 -11.23 -3.84
CA HIS A 57 1.19 -11.01 -5.27
C HIS A 57 0.01 -11.81 -5.82
N LEU A 58 -0.10 -13.10 -5.47
CA LEU A 58 -1.25 -13.92 -5.86
C LEU A 58 -2.57 -13.36 -5.32
N LEU A 59 -2.56 -12.86 -4.09
CA LEU A 59 -3.74 -12.25 -3.49
C LEU A 59 -4.12 -10.94 -4.19
N ALA A 60 -3.16 -10.06 -4.49
CA ALA A 60 -3.40 -8.81 -5.21
C ALA A 60 -4.04 -9.08 -6.58
N GLN A 61 -3.46 -10.00 -7.36
CA GLN A 61 -4.03 -10.43 -8.65
C GLN A 61 -5.42 -11.06 -8.50
N HIS A 62 -5.69 -11.78 -7.41
CA HIS A 62 -7.01 -12.35 -7.16
C HIS A 62 -8.04 -11.25 -6.92
N ILE A 63 -7.72 -10.26 -6.10
CA ILE A 63 -8.58 -9.12 -5.80
C ILE A 63 -8.88 -8.30 -7.05
N GLU A 64 -7.85 -8.02 -7.86
CA GLU A 64 -8.01 -7.31 -9.14
C GLU A 64 -8.96 -8.06 -10.08
N ARG A 65 -8.80 -9.39 -10.21
CA ARG A 65 -9.68 -10.22 -11.05
C ARG A 65 -11.13 -10.25 -10.58
N LEU A 66 -11.38 -10.06 -9.29
CA LEU A 66 -12.72 -9.97 -8.73
C LEU A 66 -13.37 -8.60 -8.97
N GLY A 67 -12.61 -7.59 -9.40
CA GLY A 67 -13.12 -6.24 -9.64
C GLY A 67 -13.65 -5.57 -8.38
N LEU A 68 -13.10 -5.90 -7.22
CA LEU A 68 -13.54 -5.33 -5.95
C LEU A 68 -13.11 -3.85 -5.84
N PRO A 69 -13.90 -2.99 -5.16
CA PRO A 69 -13.51 -1.62 -4.83
C PRO A 69 -12.52 -1.62 -3.64
N PHE A 70 -11.52 -2.48 -3.70
CA PHE A 70 -10.51 -2.67 -2.68
C PHE A 70 -9.20 -3.01 -3.38
N GLU A 71 -8.13 -2.29 -3.05
CA GLU A 71 -6.81 -2.44 -3.67
C GLU A 71 -5.79 -2.95 -2.65
N LEU A 72 -5.11 -4.05 -2.99
CA LEU A 72 -3.98 -4.55 -2.21
C LEU A 72 -2.68 -4.19 -2.92
N MET A 73 -1.97 -3.20 -2.39
CA MET A 73 -0.71 -2.73 -2.94
C MET A 73 0.45 -3.50 -2.30
N LEU A 74 1.34 -4.03 -3.15
CA LEU A 74 2.62 -4.55 -2.67
C LEU A 74 3.53 -3.37 -2.38
N SER A 75 3.82 -3.14 -1.11
CA SER A 75 4.73 -2.07 -0.74
C SER A 75 6.14 -2.42 -1.23
N PRO A 76 6.85 -1.51 -1.92
CA PRO A 76 8.27 -1.68 -2.19
C PRO A 76 9.11 -1.57 -0.90
N TRP A 77 8.49 -1.16 0.22
CA TRP A 77 9.16 -1.00 1.50
C TRP A 77 9.34 -2.32 2.25
N ASP A 78 10.52 -2.46 2.84
CA ASP A 78 10.80 -3.45 3.88
C ASP A 78 10.48 -2.83 5.25
N GLY A 79 9.48 -3.39 5.95
CA GLY A 79 9.06 -2.90 7.26
C GLY A 79 10.17 -2.95 8.32
N ARG A 80 11.17 -3.82 8.15
CA ARG A 80 12.35 -3.85 9.03
C ARG A 80 13.21 -2.62 8.83
N GLN A 81 13.41 -2.19 7.58
CA GLN A 81 14.21 -1.00 7.29
C GLN A 81 13.60 0.25 7.94
N PHE A 82 12.28 0.38 7.97
CA PHE A 82 11.62 1.47 8.68
C PHE A 82 11.83 1.42 10.20
N MET A 83 11.68 0.24 10.81
CA MET A 83 11.94 0.05 12.25
C MET A 83 13.41 0.29 12.61
N GLU A 84 14.33 0.04 11.66
CA GLU A 84 15.77 0.32 11.76
C GLU A 84 16.14 1.75 11.35
N GLY A 85 15.17 2.60 10.98
CA GLY A 85 15.39 3.99 10.59
C GLY A 85 16.12 4.17 9.25
N LYS A 86 16.11 3.17 8.36
CA LYS A 86 16.67 3.23 7.01
C LYS A 86 15.54 3.39 6.00
N GLY A 87 15.58 4.48 5.23
CA GLY A 87 14.61 4.80 4.20
C GLY A 87 14.84 4.01 2.91
N HIS A 88 14.00 4.29 1.92
CA HIS A 88 13.92 3.62 0.61
C HIS A 88 15.27 3.46 -0.13
N ASP A 89 16.24 4.35 0.11
CA ASP A 89 17.57 4.37 -0.53
C ASP A 89 18.72 3.92 0.40
N GLY A 90 18.42 3.31 1.55
CA GLY A 90 19.43 3.00 2.58
C GLY A 90 19.96 4.23 3.33
N LEU A 91 19.43 5.41 3.02
CA LEU A 91 19.66 6.66 3.74
C LEU A 91 18.84 6.67 5.04
N PRO A 92 19.38 7.19 6.16
CA PRO A 92 18.62 7.29 7.40
C PRO A 92 17.34 8.11 7.16
N VAL A 93 16.20 7.61 7.65
CA VAL A 93 14.95 8.37 7.73
C VAL A 93 15.16 9.46 8.78
N THR A 94 15.73 10.59 8.38
CA THR A 94 15.64 11.80 9.20
C THR A 94 14.16 12.18 9.27
N PRO A 95 13.59 12.44 10.46
CA PRO A 95 12.26 13.03 10.53
C PRO A 95 12.33 14.33 9.71
N ALA A 96 11.58 14.37 8.62
CA ALA A 96 11.51 15.56 7.79
C ALA A 96 11.17 16.73 8.70
N ALA A 97 12.02 17.77 8.69
CA ALA A 97 11.68 19.02 9.36
C ALA A 97 10.25 19.40 8.93
N PRO A 98 9.38 19.87 9.85
CA PRO A 98 8.03 20.24 9.50
C PRO A 98 8.08 21.16 8.29
N SER A 99 7.33 20.83 7.24
CA SER A 99 7.22 21.65 6.05
C SER A 99 7.02 23.11 6.48
N PRO A 100 7.83 24.07 5.99
CA PRO A 100 7.66 25.45 6.39
C PRO A 100 6.21 25.87 6.11
N PRO A 101 5.58 26.65 7.00
CA PRO A 101 4.21 27.08 6.80
C PRO A 101 4.12 27.75 5.44
N VAL A 102 3.20 27.28 4.60
CA VAL A 102 2.93 27.86 3.29
C VAL A 102 2.38 29.26 3.53
N THR A 103 3.23 30.27 3.42
CA THR A 103 2.80 31.66 3.57
C THR A 103 2.07 32.10 2.30
N PRO A 104 1.05 32.96 2.41
CA PRO A 104 0.35 33.50 1.25
C PRO A 104 1.30 34.22 0.27
N GLU A 105 2.42 34.73 0.77
CA GLU A 105 3.48 35.34 -0.04
C GLU A 105 4.23 34.31 -0.91
N ALA A 106 4.55 33.14 -0.37
CA ALA A 106 5.18 32.04 -1.12
C ALA A 106 4.26 31.49 -2.21
N VAL A 107 2.94 31.42 -1.96
CA VAL A 107 1.94 31.02 -2.95
C VAL A 107 1.83 32.06 -4.07
N ALA A 108 1.83 33.35 -3.71
CA ALA A 108 1.76 34.45 -4.68
C ALA A 108 3.01 34.51 -5.57
N ALA A 109 4.20 34.27 -5.02
CA ALA A 109 5.44 34.19 -5.80
C ALA A 109 5.40 33.04 -6.81
N ARG A 110 5.00 31.84 -6.36
CA ARG A 110 4.87 30.64 -7.21
C ARG A 110 3.87 30.85 -8.35
N ALA A 111 2.75 31.53 -8.08
CA ALA A 111 1.74 31.84 -9.09
C ALA A 111 2.23 32.84 -10.15
N ARG A 112 3.11 33.78 -9.78
CA ARG A 112 3.74 34.70 -10.74
C ARG A 112 4.75 33.98 -11.63
N GLU A 113 5.56 33.09 -11.07
CA GLU A 113 6.51 32.28 -11.84
C GLU A 113 5.80 31.36 -12.84
N LEU A 114 4.68 30.75 -12.43
CA LEU A 114 3.89 29.90 -13.34
C LEU A 114 3.29 30.72 -14.49
N ARG A 115 2.76 31.92 -14.22
CA ARG A 115 2.24 32.82 -15.26
C ARG A 115 3.33 33.30 -16.21
N ALA A 116 4.53 33.58 -15.71
CA ALA A 116 5.68 33.97 -16.55
C ALA A 116 6.13 32.82 -17.48
N SER A 117 6.01 31.57 -17.02
CA SER A 117 6.39 30.39 -17.79
C SER A 117 5.38 29.98 -18.86
N LEU A 118 4.11 30.40 -18.74
CA LEU A 118 3.01 30.07 -19.67
C LEU A 118 2.79 31.13 -20.76
N GLY A 119 3.60 32.19 -20.79
CA GLY A 119 3.46 33.33 -21.70
C GLY A 119 4.49 33.39 -22.85
N ARG A 120 5.09 32.27 -23.25
CA ARG A 120 5.94 32.19 -24.46
C ARG A 120 5.44 31.13 -25.42
#